data_AF-X0ZVY5-F1
#
_entry.id   AF-X0ZVY5-F1
#
_cell.length_a   1.000
_cell.length_b   1.000
_cell.length_c   1.000
_cell.angle_alpha   90.00
_cell.angle_beta   90.00
_cell.angle_gamma   90.00
#
_symmetry.space_group_name_H-M   'P 1'
#
loop_
_entity.id
_entity.type
_entity.pdbx_description
1 polymer ?
#
loop_
_entity_poly.entity_id
_entity_poly.type
_entity_poly.pdbx_seq_one_letter_code
_entity_poly.pdbx_strand_id
1 'polypeptide(L)'
;MIKDFAKNIDVMLYEYDSLYTDSVIFKQKPRYIANTLDSTLYELTNLRAGKYLLVALNDANNNKIYDPDTDKIGFINDTIVIPTENTYDLSIFKEIPELALFRPKEVAKGHLIFGYQGIYENFKIDVTSNVPYDFRSELTYEKDKDTVNYWYTEVEADSLNFTVTADSIVEQFTARIRSTEIDSLVSVPSANNTLHLLDTFSISTNTPIIRIDTTQIHLVDRDTIQVPFKAFLAPSKTKLFIDFDKKQGNLYNLDINPNMFSDIYGISNDSMVFRLETKTIEDYGVFKIDIQSNFDNGFIVELLGSTENVIRRKKILKPELVTFEYLNPAKYFIRVIIDENKNGIWDTGSVLEKRQPERIKYFDIEIEIRANWEENEIFNVDD
;
A
#
# COMPACT_ATOMS: atom_id res chain seq x y z
N MET A 1 0.18 -21.69 4.50
CA MET A 1 -0.07 -20.63 3.50
C MET A 1 -1.52 -20.74 3.08
N ILE A 2 -2.36 -19.76 3.43
CA ILE A 2 -3.69 -19.68 2.81
C ILE A 2 -3.41 -19.03 1.47
N LYS A 3 -3.15 -19.83 0.43
CA LYS A 3 -3.24 -19.31 -0.93
C LYS A 3 -4.68 -18.83 -1.06
N ASP A 4 -4.90 -17.51 -0.96
CA ASP A 4 -6.22 -16.93 -1.15
C ASP A 4 -6.57 -17.10 -2.63
N PHE A 5 -7.19 -18.22 -2.94
CA PHE A 5 -7.62 -18.52 -4.29
C PHE A 5 -8.85 -17.68 -4.56
N ALA A 6 -8.74 -16.81 -5.55
CA ALA A 6 -9.88 -16.02 -5.99
C ALA A 6 -11.00 -16.95 -6.46
N LYS A 7 -12.18 -16.78 -5.87
CA LYS A 7 -13.39 -17.53 -6.19
C LYS A 7 -14.23 -16.77 -7.22
N ASN A 8 -15.19 -17.48 -7.79
CA ASN A 8 -16.16 -16.95 -8.74
C ASN A 8 -15.48 -16.26 -9.94
N ILE A 9 -14.52 -16.96 -10.55
CA ILE A 9 -13.78 -16.49 -11.71
C ILE A 9 -14.48 -16.95 -12.98
N ASP A 10 -14.82 -15.99 -13.84
CA ASP A 10 -15.29 -16.27 -15.18
C ASP A 10 -14.11 -16.51 -16.11
N VAL A 11 -14.04 -17.71 -16.66
CA VAL A 11 -13.08 -18.09 -17.69
C VAL A 11 -13.73 -17.95 -19.04
N MET A 12 -13.16 -17.07 -19.86
CA MET A 12 -13.76 -16.49 -21.05
C MET A 12 -12.91 -16.77 -22.29
N LEU A 13 -13.58 -17.12 -23.39
CA LEU A 13 -12.96 -17.28 -24.70
C LEU A 13 -13.51 -16.26 -25.70
N TYR A 14 -12.60 -15.47 -26.26
CA TYR A 14 -12.86 -14.55 -27.36
C TYR A 14 -12.30 -15.13 -28.66
N GLU A 15 -13.07 -15.11 -29.74
CA GLU A 15 -12.57 -15.57 -31.04
C GLU A 15 -11.47 -14.64 -31.55
N TYR A 16 -10.35 -15.24 -31.96
CA TYR A 16 -9.23 -14.54 -32.54
C TYR A 16 -9.24 -14.73 -34.07
N ASP A 17 -10.11 -13.96 -34.73
CA ASP A 17 -10.30 -13.98 -36.19
C ASP A 17 -10.00 -12.60 -36.82
N SER A 18 -10.41 -12.39 -38.08
CA SER A 18 -10.19 -11.13 -38.79
C SER A 18 -10.94 -9.92 -38.23
N LEU A 19 -11.94 -10.14 -37.35
CA LEU A 19 -12.73 -9.09 -36.70
C LEU A 19 -12.22 -8.78 -35.28
N TYR A 20 -11.24 -9.55 -34.79
CA TYR A 20 -10.65 -9.34 -33.48
C TYR A 20 -10.01 -7.96 -33.37
N THR A 21 -10.22 -7.32 -32.22
CA THR A 21 -9.56 -6.07 -31.83
C THR A 21 -9.07 -6.21 -30.40
N ASP A 22 -7.94 -5.61 -30.06
CA ASP A 22 -7.40 -5.67 -28.68
C ASP A 22 -8.36 -5.05 -27.65
N SER A 23 -9.29 -4.20 -28.09
CA SER A 23 -10.34 -3.63 -27.24
C SER A 23 -11.55 -4.56 -27.00
N VAL A 24 -11.58 -5.78 -27.54
CA VAL A 24 -12.78 -6.64 -27.49
C VAL A 24 -13.22 -6.95 -26.06
N ILE A 25 -12.27 -7.16 -25.16
CA ILE A 25 -12.51 -7.51 -23.75
C ILE A 25 -13.23 -6.37 -22.99
N PHE A 26 -12.99 -5.13 -23.39
CA PHE A 26 -13.59 -3.93 -22.79
C PHE A 26 -14.96 -3.56 -23.37
N LYS A 27 -15.38 -4.20 -24.47
CA LYS A 27 -16.54 -3.75 -25.26
C LYS A 27 -17.58 -4.84 -25.49
N GLN A 28 -17.19 -6.10 -25.44
CA GLN A 28 -18.03 -7.21 -25.87
C GLN A 28 -17.94 -8.38 -24.88
N LYS A 29 -19.03 -9.14 -24.80
CA LYS A 29 -19.08 -10.38 -24.04
C LYS A 29 -18.32 -11.49 -24.79
N PRO A 30 -17.75 -12.47 -24.08
CA PRO A 30 -17.05 -13.57 -24.71
C PRO A 30 -18.00 -14.50 -25.48
N ARG A 31 -17.43 -15.31 -26.38
CA ARG A 31 -18.19 -16.32 -27.11
C ARG A 31 -18.49 -17.54 -26.25
N TYR A 32 -17.53 -17.96 -25.42
CA TYR A 32 -17.70 -19.05 -24.47
C TYR A 32 -17.29 -18.58 -23.08
N ILE A 33 -17.98 -19.11 -22.07
CA ILE A 33 -17.75 -18.76 -20.67
C ILE A 33 -17.99 -19.99 -19.79
N ALA A 34 -17.13 -20.16 -18.79
CA ALA A 34 -17.30 -21.07 -17.67
C ALA A 34 -16.98 -20.29 -16.39
N ASN A 35 -17.54 -20.70 -15.26
CA ASN A 35 -17.25 -20.07 -13.97
C ASN A 35 -16.65 -21.11 -13.02
N THR A 36 -15.61 -20.74 -12.28
CA THR A 36 -14.94 -21.67 -11.36
C THR A 36 -15.73 -21.93 -10.07
N LEU A 37 -16.77 -21.13 -9.80
CA LEU A 37 -17.60 -21.15 -8.60
C LEU A 37 -16.73 -21.05 -7.34
N ASP A 38 -16.72 -22.08 -6.50
CA ASP A 38 -15.88 -22.17 -5.30
C ASP A 38 -14.55 -22.89 -5.53
N SER A 39 -14.27 -23.33 -6.76
CA SER A 39 -13.05 -24.03 -7.17
C SER A 39 -12.06 -23.11 -7.89
N THR A 40 -10.87 -23.64 -8.17
CA THR A 40 -9.88 -23.07 -9.11
C THR A 40 -9.93 -23.75 -10.48
N LEU A 41 -10.65 -24.86 -10.60
CA LEU A 41 -10.77 -25.63 -11.84
C LEU A 41 -11.95 -25.12 -12.67
N TYR A 42 -11.79 -25.14 -13.99
CA TYR A 42 -12.83 -24.82 -14.97
C TYR A 42 -12.83 -25.85 -16.09
N GLU A 43 -13.99 -26.03 -16.72
CA GLU A 43 -14.12 -26.86 -17.92
C GLU A 43 -14.97 -26.14 -18.96
N LEU A 44 -14.45 -26.04 -20.18
CA LEU A 44 -15.15 -25.48 -21.34
C LEU A 44 -15.33 -26.59 -22.37
N THR A 45 -16.57 -27.03 -22.57
CA THR A 45 -16.92 -28.10 -23.52
C THR A 45 -17.65 -27.56 -24.75
N ASN A 46 -17.77 -28.38 -25.81
CA ASN A 46 -18.48 -28.04 -27.05
C ASN A 46 -17.94 -26.80 -27.79
N LEU A 47 -16.62 -26.61 -27.72
CA LEU A 47 -15.94 -25.50 -28.37
C LEU A 47 -15.74 -25.76 -29.87
N ARG A 48 -16.03 -24.76 -30.70
CA ARG A 48 -15.72 -24.81 -32.14
C ARG A 48 -14.20 -24.75 -32.35
N ALA A 49 -13.68 -25.55 -33.28
CA ALA A 49 -12.27 -25.47 -33.68
C ALA A 49 -11.92 -24.06 -34.18
N GLY A 50 -10.79 -23.53 -33.72
CA GLY A 50 -10.39 -22.15 -34.01
C GLY A 50 -9.34 -21.62 -33.05
N LYS A 51 -8.95 -20.36 -33.27
CA LYS A 51 -7.98 -19.63 -32.44
C LYS A 51 -8.74 -18.72 -31.48
N TYR A 52 -8.36 -18.71 -30.20
CA TYR A 52 -9.06 -17.96 -29.16
C TYR A 52 -8.09 -17.23 -28.23
N LEU A 53 -8.51 -16.08 -27.72
CA LEU A 53 -7.92 -15.47 -26.55
C LEU A 53 -8.61 -16.02 -25.29
N LEU A 54 -7.80 -16.50 -24.35
CA LEU A 54 -8.26 -17.02 -23.07
C LEU A 54 -8.01 -16.00 -21.96
N VAL A 55 -9.09 -15.66 -21.25
CA VAL A 55 -9.12 -14.64 -20.20
C VAL A 55 -9.81 -15.19 -18.96
N ALA A 56 -9.31 -14.84 -17.77
CA ALA A 56 -9.97 -15.02 -16.50
C ALA A 56 -10.42 -13.66 -15.97
N LEU A 57 -11.67 -13.51 -15.59
CA LEU A 57 -12.25 -12.27 -15.09
C LEU A 57 -12.87 -12.52 -13.72
N ASN A 58 -12.40 -11.79 -12.71
CA ASN A 58 -13.12 -11.61 -11.45
C ASN A 58 -13.99 -10.36 -11.62
N ASP A 59 -15.24 -10.59 -12.00
CA ASP A 59 -16.20 -9.57 -12.41
C ASP A 59 -17.03 -9.09 -11.22
N ALA A 60 -16.79 -7.85 -10.77
CA ALA A 60 -17.45 -7.29 -9.60
C ALA A 60 -18.91 -6.92 -9.88
N ASN A 61 -19.22 -6.46 -11.10
CA ASN A 61 -20.54 -5.95 -11.47
C ASN A 61 -21.40 -6.97 -12.25
N ASN A 62 -20.84 -8.15 -12.55
CA ASN A 62 -21.45 -9.27 -13.26
C ASN A 62 -21.88 -8.99 -14.71
N ASN A 63 -21.29 -7.99 -15.38
CA ASN A 63 -21.66 -7.63 -16.75
C ASN A 63 -20.92 -8.45 -17.84
N LYS A 64 -19.90 -9.23 -17.49
CA LYS A 64 -19.02 -10.04 -18.36
C LYS A 64 -18.19 -9.23 -19.35
N ILE A 65 -17.89 -7.99 -19.01
CA ILE A 65 -17.07 -7.05 -19.77
C ILE A 65 -16.04 -6.51 -18.79
N TYR A 66 -14.77 -6.55 -19.16
CA TYR A 66 -13.71 -6.12 -18.25
C TYR A 66 -13.76 -4.62 -18.01
N ASP A 67 -13.80 -4.24 -16.73
CA ASP A 67 -13.67 -2.88 -16.24
C ASP A 67 -12.43 -2.76 -15.32
N PRO A 68 -11.34 -2.07 -15.76
CA PRO A 68 -10.11 -1.97 -14.98
C PRO A 68 -10.27 -1.24 -13.64
N ASP A 69 -11.31 -0.42 -13.49
CA ASP A 69 -11.55 0.32 -12.24
C ASP A 69 -11.99 -0.62 -11.11
N THR A 70 -12.75 -1.66 -11.45
CA THR A 70 -13.45 -2.52 -10.47
C THR A 70 -13.05 -4.00 -10.51
N ASP A 71 -12.67 -4.52 -11.67
CA ASP A 71 -12.45 -5.95 -11.88
C ASP A 71 -10.98 -6.36 -11.69
N LYS A 72 -10.75 -7.68 -11.60
CA LYS A 72 -9.43 -8.29 -11.78
C LYS A 72 -9.43 -9.14 -13.03
N ILE A 73 -8.34 -9.13 -13.76
CA ILE A 73 -8.19 -9.86 -15.01
C ILE A 73 -6.92 -10.71 -15.01
N GLY A 74 -6.96 -11.85 -15.69
CA GLY A 74 -5.81 -12.65 -16.06
C GLY A 74 -5.95 -13.05 -17.52
N PHE A 75 -4.84 -13.14 -18.25
CA PHE A 75 -4.85 -13.56 -19.65
C PHE A 75 -3.58 -14.30 -19.99
N ILE A 76 -3.62 -15.09 -21.06
CA ILE A 76 -2.41 -15.64 -21.69
C ILE A 76 -1.86 -14.64 -22.72
N ASN A 77 -0.53 -14.51 -22.80
CA ASN A 77 0.11 -13.54 -23.70
C ASN A 77 -0.14 -13.81 -25.19
N ASP A 78 -0.32 -15.08 -25.55
CA ASP A 78 -0.70 -15.49 -26.90
C ASP A 78 -2.13 -16.05 -26.85
N THR A 79 -2.44 -16.95 -27.75
CA THR A 79 -3.75 -17.50 -28.02
C THR A 79 -3.72 -19.00 -27.84
N ILE A 80 -4.88 -19.59 -27.63
CA ILE A 80 -5.05 -21.03 -27.67
C ILE A 80 -5.64 -21.46 -29.00
N VAL A 81 -5.28 -22.65 -29.46
CA VAL A 81 -5.87 -23.29 -30.64
C VAL A 81 -6.70 -24.46 -30.17
N ILE A 82 -7.98 -24.47 -30.54
CA ILE A 82 -8.93 -25.54 -30.19
C ILE A 82 -9.12 -26.47 -31.40
N PRO A 83 -9.13 -27.80 -31.21
CA PRO A 83 -9.00 -28.53 -29.94
C PRO A 83 -7.56 -28.52 -29.39
N THR A 84 -7.42 -28.63 -28.07
CA THR A 84 -6.14 -28.71 -27.36
C THR A 84 -6.25 -29.72 -26.23
N GLU A 85 -5.14 -30.40 -25.92
CA GLU A 85 -5.00 -31.25 -24.73
C GLU A 85 -4.21 -30.53 -23.62
N ASN A 86 -3.79 -29.28 -23.86
CA ASN A 86 -3.00 -28.52 -22.91
C ASN A 86 -3.87 -27.95 -21.79
N THR A 87 -3.30 -27.91 -20.59
CA THR A 87 -3.85 -27.18 -19.43
C THR A 87 -3.26 -25.78 -19.40
N TYR A 88 -4.08 -24.77 -19.05
CA TYR A 88 -3.68 -23.37 -19.00
C TYR A 88 -3.98 -22.78 -17.62
N ASP A 89 -2.92 -22.36 -16.94
CA ASP A 89 -3.00 -21.64 -15.68
C ASP A 89 -3.05 -20.13 -15.93
N LEU A 90 -3.93 -19.43 -15.22
CA LEU A 90 -4.12 -17.98 -15.33
C LEU A 90 -3.89 -17.34 -13.98
N SER A 91 -3.00 -16.35 -13.94
CA SER A 91 -2.83 -15.45 -12.80
C SER A 91 -3.69 -14.22 -13.02
N ILE A 92 -4.53 -13.87 -12.04
CA ILE A 92 -5.33 -12.65 -12.09
C ILE A 92 -4.65 -11.51 -11.34
N PHE A 93 -4.84 -10.29 -11.82
CA PHE A 93 -4.31 -9.06 -11.23
C PHE A 93 -5.27 -7.90 -11.42
N LYS A 94 -5.07 -6.81 -10.67
CA LYS A 94 -5.82 -5.56 -10.86
C LYS A 94 -4.94 -4.57 -11.61
N GLU A 95 -5.42 -4.04 -12.74
CA GLU A 95 -4.69 -2.99 -13.45
C GLU A 95 -4.70 -1.66 -12.69
N ILE A 96 -3.74 -0.82 -13.03
CA ILE A 96 -3.79 0.58 -12.66
C ILE A 96 -4.70 1.27 -13.69
N PRO A 97 -5.83 1.86 -13.28
CA PRO A 97 -6.72 2.54 -14.19
C PRO A 97 -6.08 3.84 -14.72
N GLU A 98 -6.66 4.38 -15.79
CA GLU A 98 -6.26 5.69 -16.31
C GLU A 98 -6.49 6.78 -15.25
N LEU A 99 -5.58 7.76 -15.22
CA LEU A 99 -5.67 8.88 -14.28
C LEU A 99 -7.00 9.61 -14.47
N ALA A 100 -7.76 9.75 -13.39
CA ALA A 100 -8.98 10.55 -13.37
C ALA A 100 -9.18 11.20 -12.01
N LEU A 101 -9.88 12.34 -12.02
CA LEU A 101 -10.21 13.11 -10.83
C LEU A 101 -11.71 13.02 -10.55
N PHE A 102 -12.05 12.90 -9.27
CA PHE A 102 -13.44 12.84 -8.84
C PHE A 102 -13.83 14.07 -8.03
N ARG A 103 -15.14 14.35 -8.03
CA ARG A 103 -15.70 15.50 -7.31
C ARG A 103 -15.36 15.41 -5.83
N PRO A 104 -14.91 16.52 -5.21
CA PRO A 104 -14.61 16.54 -3.79
C PRO A 104 -15.87 16.36 -2.95
N LYS A 105 -15.68 15.78 -1.77
CA LYS A 105 -16.72 15.59 -0.77
C LYS A 105 -16.26 16.17 0.55
N GLU A 106 -17.16 16.85 1.25
CA GLU A 106 -16.92 17.26 2.63
C GLU A 106 -17.09 16.06 3.58
N VAL A 107 -16.10 15.89 4.45
CA VAL A 107 -16.10 14.86 5.50
C VAL A 107 -16.46 15.50 6.84
N ALA A 108 -15.88 16.66 7.13
CA ALA A 108 -16.14 17.47 8.31
C ALA A 108 -15.92 18.96 7.97
N LYS A 109 -16.29 19.86 8.87
CA LYS A 109 -16.05 21.29 8.69
C LYS A 109 -14.54 21.54 8.59
N GLY A 110 -14.10 22.17 7.50
CA GLY A 110 -12.67 22.41 7.26
C GLY A 110 -11.93 21.20 6.68
N HIS A 111 -12.63 20.14 6.26
CA HIS A 111 -12.02 18.91 5.74
C HIS A 111 -12.79 18.38 4.52
N LEU A 112 -12.15 18.46 3.36
CA LEU A 112 -12.61 17.86 2.11
C LEU A 112 -11.73 16.67 1.73
N ILE A 113 -12.31 15.71 1.02
CA ILE A 113 -11.58 14.64 0.35
C ILE A 113 -11.73 14.78 -1.16
N PHE A 114 -10.62 14.61 -1.88
CA PHE A 114 -10.55 14.57 -3.32
C PHE A 114 -10.20 13.13 -3.73
N GLY A 115 -11.16 12.43 -4.29
CA GLY A 115 -10.92 11.11 -4.87
C GLY A 115 -10.18 11.26 -6.20
N TYR A 116 -9.27 10.32 -6.47
CA TYR A 116 -8.64 10.16 -7.78
C TYR A 116 -8.56 8.67 -8.09
N GLN A 117 -8.06 8.32 -9.27
CA GLN A 117 -7.61 6.97 -9.59
C GLN A 117 -6.41 7.05 -10.52
N GLY A 118 -5.67 5.95 -10.68
CA GLY A 118 -4.48 5.90 -11.51
C GLY A 118 -3.24 6.49 -10.82
N ILE A 119 -2.13 6.49 -11.54
CA ILE A 119 -0.85 7.03 -11.07
C ILE A 119 -0.73 8.51 -11.46
N TYR A 120 -0.22 9.32 -10.54
CA TYR A 120 0.18 10.70 -10.80
C TYR A 120 1.57 10.97 -10.23
N GLU A 121 2.29 11.93 -10.81
CA GLU A 121 3.53 12.45 -10.25
C GLU A 121 3.30 13.76 -9.48
N ASN A 122 2.49 14.65 -10.04
CA ASN A 122 2.24 15.98 -9.50
C ASN A 122 0.75 16.20 -9.25
N PHE A 123 0.39 16.43 -7.99
CA PHE A 123 -0.99 16.73 -7.58
C PHE A 123 -1.07 18.08 -6.89
N LYS A 124 -1.97 18.93 -7.36
CA LYS A 124 -2.16 20.29 -6.83
C LYS A 124 -3.64 20.64 -6.75
N ILE A 125 -4.01 21.29 -5.64
CA ILE A 125 -5.35 21.85 -5.44
C ILE A 125 -5.20 23.34 -5.17
N ASP A 126 -5.74 24.17 -6.07
CA ASP A 126 -5.81 25.62 -5.91
C ASP A 126 -7.24 26.05 -5.63
N VAL A 127 -7.47 26.83 -4.57
CA VAL A 127 -8.77 27.45 -4.31
C VAL A 127 -8.94 28.66 -5.22
N THR A 128 -10.06 28.71 -5.95
CA THR A 128 -10.40 29.81 -6.86
C THR A 128 -11.54 30.68 -6.36
N SER A 129 -12.24 30.25 -5.30
CA SER A 129 -13.19 31.09 -4.56
C SER A 129 -12.48 32.24 -3.84
N ASN A 130 -13.23 33.31 -3.56
CA ASN A 130 -12.78 34.35 -2.64
C ASN A 130 -12.74 33.79 -1.22
N VAL A 131 -11.56 33.78 -0.61
CA VAL A 131 -11.32 33.29 0.76
C VAL A 131 -10.77 34.41 1.65
N PRO A 132 -10.93 34.32 2.98
CA PRO A 132 -10.34 35.27 3.91
C PRO A 132 -8.81 35.39 3.76
N TYR A 133 -8.24 36.52 4.19
CA TYR A 133 -6.79 36.77 4.09
C TYR A 133 -5.96 35.77 4.91
N ASP A 134 -6.50 35.30 6.03
CA ASP A 134 -5.89 34.34 6.93
C ASP A 134 -6.21 32.88 6.57
N PHE A 135 -6.84 32.64 5.42
CA PHE A 135 -7.12 31.29 4.92
C PHE A 135 -5.82 30.49 4.76
N ARG A 136 -5.81 29.30 5.35
CA ARG A 136 -4.74 28.32 5.23
C ARG A 136 -5.32 26.99 4.80
N SER A 137 -4.54 26.24 4.03
CA SER A 137 -4.89 24.88 3.63
C SER A 137 -3.69 23.96 3.64
N GLU A 138 -3.94 22.68 3.89
CA GLU A 138 -2.92 21.64 3.86
C GLU A 138 -3.41 20.39 3.15
N LEU A 139 -2.50 19.77 2.41
CA LEU A 139 -2.73 18.47 1.77
C LEU A 139 -2.10 17.38 2.60
N THR A 140 -2.85 16.30 2.84
CA THR A 140 -2.31 15.09 3.44
C THR A 140 -2.73 13.89 2.62
N TYR A 141 -1.84 12.91 2.54
CA TYR A 141 -2.00 11.70 1.73
C TYR A 141 -2.05 10.51 2.65
N GLU A 142 -3.02 9.64 2.41
CA GLU A 142 -3.10 8.37 3.12
C GLU A 142 -2.44 7.28 2.29
N LYS A 143 -1.67 6.43 2.97
CA LYS A 143 -1.01 5.30 2.32
C LYS A 143 -2.08 4.34 1.80
N ASP A 144 -1.87 3.83 0.59
CA ASP A 144 -2.70 2.79 -0.04
C ASP A 144 -4.17 3.23 -0.25
N LYS A 145 -4.41 4.55 -0.37
CA LYS A 145 -5.73 5.13 -0.66
C LYS A 145 -5.70 6.08 -1.85
N ASP A 146 -6.74 5.98 -2.66
CA ASP A 146 -6.94 6.85 -3.82
C ASP A 146 -7.70 8.13 -3.40
N THR A 147 -7.23 8.77 -2.33
CA THR A 147 -7.87 9.96 -1.76
C THR A 147 -6.83 10.93 -1.22
N VAL A 148 -6.98 12.20 -1.59
CA VAL A 148 -6.21 13.31 -1.03
C VAL A 148 -7.09 14.07 -0.05
N ASN A 149 -6.63 14.19 1.19
CA ASN A 149 -7.32 14.98 2.21
C ASN A 149 -6.87 16.43 2.09
N TYR A 150 -7.84 17.32 1.96
CA TYR A 150 -7.69 18.77 1.86
C TYR A 150 -8.25 19.41 3.13
N TRP A 151 -7.34 19.84 3.99
CA TRP A 151 -7.65 20.52 5.25
C TRP A 151 -7.61 22.02 5.03
N TYR A 152 -8.55 22.78 5.59
CA TYR A 152 -8.59 24.23 5.46
C TYR A 152 -9.19 24.91 6.69
N THR A 153 -8.73 26.13 6.96
CA THR A 153 -9.27 26.97 8.04
C THR A 153 -10.67 27.49 7.71
N GLU A 154 -11.37 28.00 8.71
CA GLU A 154 -12.77 28.43 8.58
C GLU A 154 -13.02 29.44 7.44
N VAL A 155 -14.11 29.21 6.71
CA VAL A 155 -14.62 30.08 5.65
C VAL A 155 -16.13 30.20 5.78
N GLU A 156 -16.62 31.44 5.77
CA GLU A 156 -18.05 31.76 5.74
C GLU A 156 -18.58 31.74 4.29
N ALA A 157 -18.80 30.54 3.75
CA ALA A 157 -19.36 30.34 2.41
C ALA A 157 -20.16 29.02 2.34
N ASP A 158 -21.11 28.94 1.41
CA ASP A 158 -21.85 27.69 1.15
C ASP A 158 -21.07 26.68 0.31
N SER A 159 -20.05 27.16 -0.42
CA SER A 159 -19.25 26.36 -1.33
C SER A 159 -17.87 26.97 -1.61
N LEU A 160 -16.90 26.10 -1.89
CA LEU A 160 -15.58 26.46 -2.38
C LEU A 160 -15.38 25.92 -3.79
N ASN A 161 -14.78 26.74 -4.66
CA ASN A 161 -14.37 26.37 -6.00
C ASN A 161 -12.87 26.08 -6.01
N PHE A 162 -12.49 25.04 -6.75
CA PHE A 162 -11.13 24.56 -6.84
C PHE A 162 -10.75 24.32 -8.30
N THR A 163 -9.48 24.55 -8.61
CA THR A 163 -8.82 23.97 -9.78
C THR A 163 -7.90 22.86 -9.26
N VAL A 164 -8.13 21.64 -9.73
CA VAL A 164 -7.33 20.47 -9.38
C VAL A 164 -6.52 20.05 -10.59
N THR A 165 -5.22 19.94 -10.38
CA THR A 165 -4.27 19.52 -11.41
C THR A 165 -3.61 18.23 -10.98
N ALA A 166 -3.72 17.19 -11.81
CA ALA A 166 -2.97 15.95 -11.69
C ALA A 166 -2.24 15.70 -13.01
N ASP A 167 -0.94 15.97 -13.03
CA ASP A 167 -0.10 15.98 -14.23
C ASP A 167 -0.69 16.81 -15.38
N SER A 168 -1.22 16.16 -16.42
CA SER A 168 -1.83 16.81 -17.59
C SER A 168 -3.33 17.10 -17.43
N ILE A 169 -3.99 16.49 -16.45
CA ILE A 169 -5.41 16.66 -16.20
C ILE A 169 -5.63 17.90 -15.34
N VAL A 170 -6.51 18.79 -15.81
CA VAL A 170 -6.93 19.99 -15.09
C VAL A 170 -8.45 20.04 -15.06
N GLU A 171 -9.02 19.94 -13.87
CA GLU A 171 -10.47 19.99 -13.66
C GLU A 171 -10.86 21.07 -12.66
N GLN A 172 -12.06 21.60 -12.84
CA GLN A 172 -12.66 22.56 -11.91
C GLN A 172 -13.79 21.90 -11.14
N PHE A 173 -13.75 22.04 -9.83
CA PHE A 173 -14.75 21.48 -8.93
C PHE A 173 -15.35 22.53 -8.03
N THR A 174 -16.63 22.35 -7.71
CA THR A 174 -17.32 23.08 -6.64
C THR A 174 -17.65 22.09 -5.52
N ALA A 175 -17.05 22.28 -4.34
CA ALA A 175 -17.40 21.55 -3.14
C ALA A 175 -18.42 22.33 -2.33
N ARG A 176 -19.52 21.68 -1.92
CA ARG A 176 -20.46 22.26 -0.97
C ARG A 176 -19.97 21.99 0.44
N ILE A 177 -19.96 23.01 1.29
CA ILE A 177 -19.49 22.94 2.67
C ILE A 177 -20.67 23.24 3.60
N ARG A 178 -21.14 22.22 4.31
CA ARG A 178 -22.39 22.26 5.10
C ARG A 178 -22.19 21.73 6.52
N SER A 179 -21.04 21.13 6.79
CA SER A 179 -20.76 20.51 8.07
C SER A 179 -20.51 21.57 9.13
N THR A 180 -20.99 21.32 10.34
CA THR A 180 -20.84 22.23 11.48
C THR A 180 -19.76 21.79 12.46
N GLU A 181 -19.45 20.49 12.48
CA GLU A 181 -18.48 19.89 13.39
C GLU A 181 -17.11 19.79 12.71
N ILE A 182 -16.07 20.20 13.44
CA ILE A 182 -14.66 20.03 13.05
C ILE A 182 -14.13 18.69 13.58
N ASP A 183 -13.14 18.14 12.90
CA ASP A 183 -12.42 16.97 13.40
C ASP A 183 -11.63 17.32 14.68
N SER A 184 -11.77 16.50 15.72
CA SER A 184 -10.95 16.63 16.92
C SER A 184 -9.53 16.11 16.66
N LEU A 185 -8.52 16.75 17.26
CA LEU A 185 -7.15 16.25 17.25
C LEU A 185 -7.05 14.94 18.03
N VAL A 186 -6.78 13.85 17.34
CA VAL A 186 -6.48 12.52 17.89
C VAL A 186 -5.01 12.23 17.66
N SER A 187 -4.31 11.80 18.72
CA SER A 187 -2.89 11.45 18.68
C SER A 187 -2.69 9.99 19.03
N VAL A 188 -2.02 9.23 18.16
CA VAL A 188 -1.77 7.80 18.31
C VAL A 188 -0.27 7.52 18.30
N PRO A 189 0.32 7.04 19.41
CA PRO A 189 1.73 6.68 19.46
C PRO A 189 1.99 5.37 18.69
N SER A 190 3.19 5.21 18.13
CA SER A 190 3.61 3.98 17.46
C SER A 190 3.87 2.82 18.43
N ALA A 191 4.10 3.12 19.70
CA ALA A 191 4.36 2.16 20.76
C ALA A 191 3.92 2.74 22.11
N ASN A 192 3.35 1.91 22.99
CA ASN A 192 3.00 2.34 24.34
C ASN A 192 4.07 1.93 25.37
N ASN A 193 4.51 0.67 25.31
CA ASN A 193 5.37 0.08 26.33
C ASN A 193 6.67 -0.51 25.78
N THR A 194 6.66 -1.07 24.57
CA THR A 194 7.82 -1.72 23.99
C THR A 194 8.18 -1.05 22.68
N LEU A 195 9.43 -0.62 22.57
CA LEU A 195 9.97 -0.05 21.34
C LEU A 195 11.04 -0.98 20.79
N HIS A 196 10.82 -1.44 19.56
CA HIS A 196 11.77 -2.29 18.87
C HIS A 196 13.08 -1.53 18.59
N LEU A 197 14.24 -2.22 18.63
CA LEU A 197 15.55 -1.57 18.46
C LEU A 197 15.71 -0.87 17.11
N LEU A 198 15.12 -1.43 16.05
CA LEU A 198 15.16 -0.86 14.70
C LEU A 198 14.04 0.15 14.42
N ASP A 199 13.09 0.35 15.33
CA ASP A 199 11.95 1.21 15.08
C ASP A 199 12.17 2.61 15.67
N THR A 200 11.59 3.62 15.01
CA THR A 200 11.59 5.00 15.48
C THR A 200 10.25 5.30 16.13
N PHE A 201 10.27 5.85 17.34
CA PHE A 201 9.05 6.26 18.01
C PHE A 201 8.39 7.39 17.21
N SER A 202 7.07 7.35 17.08
CA SER A 202 6.32 8.40 16.41
C SER A 202 4.94 8.59 17.00
N ILE A 203 4.40 9.79 16.79
CA ILE A 203 3.02 10.13 17.10
C ILE A 203 2.34 10.47 15.78
N SER A 204 1.28 9.76 15.47
CA SER A 204 0.45 10.01 14.30
C SER A 204 -0.80 10.78 14.70
N THR A 205 -1.20 11.75 13.89
CA THR A 205 -2.38 12.57 14.09
C THR A 205 -3.36 12.39 12.93
N ASN A 206 -4.66 12.53 13.20
CA ASN A 206 -5.68 12.53 12.15
C ASN A 206 -5.74 13.87 11.40
N THR A 207 -5.37 14.98 12.05
CA THR A 207 -5.26 16.31 11.45
C THR A 207 -3.79 16.69 11.21
N PRO A 208 -3.47 17.53 10.20
CA PRO A 208 -2.09 17.92 9.90
C PRO A 208 -1.50 18.82 10.98
N ILE A 209 -0.29 18.48 11.42
CA ILE A 209 0.52 19.27 12.36
C ILE A 209 1.16 20.45 11.61
N ILE A 210 0.95 21.67 12.09
CA ILE A 210 1.51 22.90 11.48
C ILE A 210 2.59 23.56 12.32
N ARG A 211 2.65 23.27 13.63
CA ARG A 211 3.62 23.85 14.56
C ARG A 211 4.11 22.79 15.52
N ILE A 212 5.42 22.82 15.80
CA ILE A 212 6.10 21.94 16.75
C ILE A 212 7.05 22.79 17.62
N ASP A 213 7.09 22.50 18.92
CA ASP A 213 8.03 23.01 19.89
C ASP A 213 8.75 21.86 20.60
N THR A 214 9.91 21.48 20.07
CA THR A 214 10.71 20.36 20.59
C THR A 214 11.24 20.57 22.00
N THR A 215 11.18 21.80 22.55
CA THR A 215 11.59 22.08 23.93
C THR A 215 10.65 21.46 24.96
N GLN A 216 9.44 21.10 24.54
CA GLN A 216 8.41 20.42 25.34
C GLN A 216 8.56 18.90 25.38
N ILE A 217 9.63 18.36 24.78
CA ILE A 217 9.94 16.93 24.79
C ILE A 217 11.08 16.67 25.77
N HIS A 218 10.83 15.80 26.74
CA HIS A 218 11.84 15.33 27.68
C HIS A 218 12.00 13.82 27.54
N LEU A 219 13.21 13.39 27.23
CA LEU A 219 13.57 11.98 27.10
C LEU A 219 14.71 11.67 28.05
N VAL A 220 14.48 10.72 28.95
CA VAL A 220 15.49 10.23 29.89
C VAL A 220 15.56 8.71 29.85
N ASP A 221 16.72 8.15 30.16
CA ASP A 221 16.88 6.72 30.36
C ASP A 221 16.47 6.29 31.78
N ARG A 222 16.67 5.01 32.10
CA ARG A 222 16.36 4.40 33.39
C ARG A 222 17.06 5.07 34.56
N ASP A 223 18.26 5.60 34.33
CA ASP A 223 19.08 6.26 35.34
C ASP A 223 18.79 7.77 35.39
N THR A 224 17.67 8.21 34.78
CA THR A 224 17.25 9.61 34.66
C THR A 224 18.26 10.50 33.93
N ILE A 225 19.13 9.89 33.12
CA ILE A 225 20.09 10.63 32.31
C ILE A 225 19.37 11.11 31.04
N GLN A 226 19.53 12.39 30.72
CA GLN A 226 18.95 12.97 29.51
C GLN A 226 19.51 12.28 28.26
N VAL A 227 18.61 11.85 27.38
CA VAL A 227 18.94 11.19 26.12
C VAL A 227 18.75 12.19 24.99
N PRO A 228 19.81 12.52 24.22
CA PRO A 228 19.67 13.35 23.03
C PRO A 228 18.73 12.70 22.01
N PHE A 229 17.88 13.50 21.38
CA PHE A 229 16.96 13.05 20.33
C PHE A 229 16.89 14.08 19.20
N LYS A 230 16.35 13.63 18.07
CA LYS A 230 15.94 14.47 16.93
C LYS A 230 14.46 14.28 16.69
N ALA A 231 13.71 15.37 16.67
CA ALA A 231 12.30 15.35 16.31
C ALA A 231 12.10 15.93 14.91
N PHE A 232 11.34 15.24 14.06
CA PHE A 232 11.06 15.70 12.69
C PHE A 232 9.68 15.27 12.23
N LEU A 233 9.01 16.17 11.50
CA LEU A 233 7.69 15.92 10.94
C LEU A 233 7.83 15.22 9.59
N ALA A 234 7.01 14.20 9.37
CA ALA A 234 6.90 13.53 8.08
C ALA A 234 6.41 14.52 7.01
N PRO A 235 6.76 14.32 5.72
CA PRO A 235 6.19 15.10 4.62
C PRO A 235 4.65 15.08 4.59
N SER A 236 4.02 14.01 5.09
CA SER A 236 2.57 13.90 5.22
C SER A 236 1.95 14.86 6.23
N LYS A 237 2.75 15.54 7.08
CA LYS A 237 2.34 16.42 8.19
C LYS A 237 1.49 15.76 9.28
N THR A 238 1.16 14.48 9.16
CA THR A 238 0.32 13.72 10.10
C THR A 238 1.12 12.78 11.00
N LYS A 239 2.45 12.84 10.95
CA LYS A 239 3.31 11.93 11.73
C LYS A 239 4.58 12.62 12.18
N LEU A 240 4.75 12.75 13.49
CA LEU A 240 5.95 13.30 14.11
C LEU A 240 6.84 12.15 14.59
N PHE A 241 8.08 12.12 14.15
CA PHE A 241 9.08 11.14 14.59
C PHE A 241 9.96 11.72 15.68
N ILE A 242 10.31 10.88 16.66
CA ILE A 242 11.30 11.17 17.70
C ILE A 242 12.36 10.07 17.60
N ASP A 243 13.51 10.43 17.05
CA ASP A 243 14.62 9.53 16.80
C ASP A 243 15.74 9.74 17.82
N PHE A 244 16.23 8.63 18.38
CA PHE A 244 17.26 8.63 19.42
C PHE A 244 17.99 7.29 19.43
N ASP A 245 19.23 7.33 19.93
CA ASP A 245 20.10 6.16 20.03
C ASP A 245 19.62 5.24 21.15
N LYS A 246 19.05 4.11 20.73
CA LYS A 246 18.50 3.09 21.62
C LYS A 246 19.59 2.12 22.05
N LYS A 247 19.68 1.88 23.36
CA LYS A 247 20.47 0.82 23.99
C LYS A 247 19.56 -0.40 24.17
N GLN A 248 20.12 -1.59 24.02
CA GLN A 248 19.43 -2.84 24.31
C GLN A 248 19.09 -2.99 25.81
N GLY A 249 18.01 -3.68 26.12
CA GLY A 249 17.61 -4.00 27.50
C GLY A 249 17.39 -2.77 28.39
N ASN A 250 17.01 -1.62 27.81
CA ASN A 250 16.93 -0.34 28.49
C ASN A 250 15.48 0.15 28.62
N LEU A 251 15.23 1.07 29.55
CA LEU A 251 13.95 1.74 29.71
C LEU A 251 14.12 3.22 29.43
N TYR A 252 13.23 3.79 28.62
CA TYR A 252 13.19 5.21 28.30
C TYR A 252 11.87 5.80 28.77
N ASN A 253 11.94 6.91 29.53
CA ASN A 253 10.77 7.70 29.88
C ASN A 253 10.72 8.91 28.94
N LEU A 254 9.65 9.00 28.17
CA LEU A 254 9.38 10.08 27.23
C LEU A 254 8.17 10.86 27.73
N ASP A 255 8.42 12.08 28.18
CA ASP A 255 7.41 13.04 28.57
C ASP A 255 7.24 14.08 27.47
N ILE A 256 6.01 14.27 27.04
CA ILE A 256 5.62 15.28 26.06
C ILE A 256 4.62 16.20 26.74
N ASN A 257 5.03 17.44 26.98
CA ASN A 257 4.20 18.41 27.65
C ASN A 257 3.08 18.94 26.73
N PRO A 258 2.04 19.58 27.29
CA PRO A 258 1.02 20.24 26.48
C PRO A 258 1.61 21.31 25.57
N ASN A 259 0.95 21.55 24.43
CA ASN A 259 1.36 22.54 23.42
C ASN A 259 2.70 22.24 22.72
N MET A 260 3.20 21.00 22.79
CA MET A 260 4.35 20.54 22.00
C MET A 260 4.08 20.62 20.49
N PHE A 261 2.85 20.33 20.05
CA PHE A 261 2.41 20.59 18.69
C PHE A 261 0.99 21.13 18.63
N SER A 262 0.63 21.68 17.47
CA SER A 262 -0.75 22.06 17.14
C SER A 262 -1.07 21.74 15.70
N ASP A 263 -2.34 21.42 15.46
CA ASP A 263 -2.87 21.15 14.14
C ASP A 263 -3.28 22.42 13.37
N ILE A 264 -3.72 22.25 12.13
CA ILE A 264 -4.16 23.33 11.24
C ILE A 264 -5.27 24.21 11.84
N TYR A 265 -6.07 23.70 12.77
CA TYR A 265 -7.13 24.42 13.47
C TYR A 265 -6.64 25.14 14.73
N GLY A 266 -5.35 25.01 15.05
CA GLY A 266 -4.73 25.59 16.24
C GLY A 266 -4.99 24.79 17.52
N ILE A 267 -5.52 23.57 17.41
CA ILE A 267 -5.73 22.69 18.56
C ILE A 267 -4.39 22.06 18.93
N SER A 268 -4.01 22.18 20.20
CA SER A 268 -2.75 21.65 20.73
C SER A 268 -2.91 20.28 21.39
N ASN A 269 -1.82 19.51 21.43
CA ASN A 269 -1.78 18.28 22.21
C ASN A 269 -1.85 18.55 23.72
N ASP A 270 -2.38 17.58 24.45
CA ASP A 270 -2.26 17.48 25.91
C ASP A 270 -0.99 16.70 26.30
N SER A 271 -0.72 16.60 27.60
CA SER A 271 0.37 15.84 28.20
C SER A 271 0.31 14.37 27.79
N MET A 272 1.43 13.83 27.35
CA MET A 272 1.58 12.41 27.06
C MET A 272 2.86 11.87 27.71
N VAL A 273 2.75 10.69 28.33
CA VAL A 273 3.86 10.04 29.02
C VAL A 273 3.98 8.61 28.51
N PHE A 274 5.17 8.24 28.04
CA PHE A 274 5.45 6.91 27.51
C PHE A 274 6.64 6.28 28.23
N ARG A 275 6.52 4.98 28.52
CA ARG A 275 7.58 4.17 29.11
C ARG A 275 8.00 3.13 28.09
N LEU A 276 9.05 3.42 27.34
CA LEU A 276 9.48 2.64 26.18
C LEU A 276 10.62 1.72 26.58
N GLU A 277 10.32 0.42 26.69
CA GLU A 277 11.29 -0.62 26.98
C GLU A 277 11.85 -1.21 25.67
N THR A 278 13.17 -1.32 25.58
CA THR A 278 13.87 -2.04 24.52
C THR A 278 14.31 -3.40 25.05
N LYS A 279 14.10 -4.45 24.24
CA LYS A 279 14.54 -5.81 24.57
C LYS A 279 16.06 -5.97 24.45
N THR A 280 16.63 -7.03 25.04
CA THR A 280 18.04 -7.36 24.82
C THR A 280 18.24 -8.00 23.45
N ILE A 281 19.48 -8.10 22.96
CA ILE A 281 19.75 -8.76 21.67
C ILE A 281 19.37 -10.25 21.72
N GLU A 282 19.53 -10.90 22.88
CA GLU A 282 19.18 -12.32 23.09
C GLU A 282 17.67 -12.58 23.02
N ASP A 283 16.84 -11.55 23.19
CA ASP A 283 15.38 -11.68 23.05
C ASP A 283 14.93 -11.76 21.57
N TYR A 284 15.85 -11.49 20.63
CA TYR A 284 15.57 -11.52 19.19
C TYR A 284 16.23 -12.73 18.52
N GLY A 285 15.69 -13.12 17.37
CA GLY A 285 16.32 -14.06 16.45
C GLY A 285 16.88 -13.39 15.19
N VAL A 286 17.62 -14.18 14.41
CA VAL A 286 18.15 -13.79 13.10
C VAL A 286 17.66 -14.80 12.07
N PHE A 287 17.19 -14.31 10.93
CA PHE A 287 16.86 -15.16 9.80
C PHE A 287 17.70 -14.79 8.59
N LYS A 288 18.34 -15.77 7.96
CA LYS A 288 19.12 -15.60 6.73
C LYS A 288 18.53 -16.48 5.65
N ILE A 289 18.33 -15.89 4.48
CA ILE A 289 17.84 -16.61 3.30
C ILE A 289 18.73 -16.33 2.10
N ASP A 290 19.28 -17.39 1.52
CA ASP A 290 20.06 -17.32 0.28
C ASP A 290 19.12 -17.38 -0.92
N ILE A 291 18.96 -16.26 -1.61
CA ILE A 291 18.13 -16.20 -2.82
C ILE A 291 18.95 -16.69 -4.00
N GLN A 292 18.48 -17.75 -4.66
CA GLN A 292 19.12 -18.35 -5.82
C GLN A 292 18.22 -18.24 -7.04
N SER A 293 18.80 -17.85 -8.18
CA SER A 293 18.13 -17.84 -9.48
C SER A 293 19.19 -17.97 -10.58
N ASN A 294 18.80 -18.58 -11.69
CA ASN A 294 19.58 -18.65 -12.93
C ASN A 294 19.54 -17.34 -13.73
N PHE A 295 18.71 -16.38 -13.32
CA PHE A 295 18.54 -15.08 -13.99
C PHE A 295 19.12 -13.93 -13.15
N ASP A 296 19.75 -12.96 -13.82
CA ASP A 296 20.31 -11.76 -13.19
C ASP A 296 19.27 -10.63 -13.04
N ASN A 297 18.17 -10.96 -12.36
CA ASN A 297 17.05 -10.06 -12.11
C ASN A 297 17.20 -9.31 -10.78
N GLY A 298 16.44 -8.24 -10.60
CA GLY A 298 16.20 -7.67 -9.27
C GLY A 298 15.22 -8.53 -8.48
N PHE A 299 15.29 -8.48 -7.16
CA PHE A 299 14.34 -9.17 -6.29
C PHE A 299 13.93 -8.30 -5.11
N ILE A 300 12.65 -8.39 -4.75
CA ILE A 300 12.11 -7.81 -3.52
C ILE A 300 11.76 -8.96 -2.58
N VAL A 301 12.57 -9.13 -1.54
CA VAL A 301 12.39 -10.17 -0.52
C VAL A 301 11.58 -9.58 0.62
N GLU A 302 10.41 -10.16 0.87
CA GLU A 302 9.49 -9.73 1.92
C GLU A 302 9.34 -10.81 3.00
N LEU A 303 9.64 -10.42 4.23
CA LEU A 303 9.34 -11.19 5.42
C LEU A 303 7.93 -10.82 5.89
N LEU A 304 7.05 -11.81 5.91
CA LEU A 304 5.65 -11.67 6.26
C LEU A 304 5.39 -12.23 7.65
N GLY A 305 4.48 -11.60 8.38
CA GLY A 305 3.96 -12.13 9.64
C GLY A 305 2.90 -13.21 9.42
N SER A 306 2.37 -13.74 10.52
CA SER A 306 1.30 -14.77 10.50
C SER A 306 0.00 -14.34 9.82
N THR A 307 -0.28 -13.03 9.72
CA THR A 307 -1.43 -12.47 9.00
C THR A 307 -1.08 -11.98 7.60
N GLU A 308 0.05 -12.44 7.04
CA GLU A 308 0.58 -12.07 5.71
C GLU A 308 0.90 -10.58 5.52
N ASN A 309 0.93 -9.80 6.60
CA ASN A 309 1.38 -8.41 6.55
C ASN A 309 2.90 -8.35 6.41
N VAL A 310 3.40 -7.43 5.58
CA VAL A 310 4.84 -7.24 5.38
C VAL A 310 5.47 -6.65 6.65
N ILE A 311 6.39 -7.40 7.27
CA ILE A 311 7.13 -7.00 8.47
C ILE A 311 8.43 -6.30 8.10
N ARG A 312 9.17 -6.87 7.14
CA ARG A 312 10.40 -6.29 6.59
C ARG A 312 10.45 -6.56 5.09
N ARG A 313 11.07 -5.64 4.36
CA ARG A 313 11.34 -5.75 2.92
C ARG A 313 12.81 -5.46 2.68
N LYS A 314 13.46 -6.24 1.83
CA LYS A 314 14.79 -5.95 1.29
C LYS A 314 14.77 -6.04 -0.23
N LYS A 315 15.46 -5.09 -0.87
CA LYS A 315 15.63 -5.04 -2.32
C LYS A 315 17.05 -5.49 -2.64
N ILE A 316 17.21 -6.43 -3.56
CA ILE A 316 18.50 -6.93 -4.02
C ILE A 316 18.54 -6.85 -5.56
N LEU A 317 19.69 -6.50 -6.14
CA LEU A 317 19.81 -6.28 -7.59
C LEU A 317 20.18 -7.55 -8.39
N LYS A 318 20.53 -8.60 -7.66
CA LYS A 318 20.96 -9.92 -8.13
C LYS A 318 20.76 -10.95 -7.00
N PRO A 319 20.78 -12.26 -7.28
CA PRO A 319 20.67 -13.30 -6.25
C PRO A 319 21.79 -13.16 -5.21
N GLU A 320 21.43 -13.08 -3.92
CA GLU A 320 22.38 -12.96 -2.80
C GLU A 320 21.76 -13.38 -1.45
N LEU A 321 22.62 -13.51 -0.45
CA LEU A 321 22.23 -13.78 0.94
C LEU A 321 21.56 -12.56 1.58
N VAL A 322 20.31 -12.72 2.00
CA VAL A 322 19.51 -11.69 2.67
C VAL A 322 19.39 -12.01 4.15
N THR A 323 19.83 -11.09 5.01
CA THR A 323 19.76 -11.24 6.48
C THR A 323 18.69 -10.34 7.09
N PHE A 324 17.80 -10.88 7.90
CA PHE A 324 16.84 -10.18 8.74
C PHE A 324 17.24 -10.34 10.20
N GLU A 325 17.81 -9.28 10.78
CA GLU A 325 18.26 -9.26 12.18
C GLU A 325 17.18 -8.67 13.10
N TYR A 326 17.33 -8.94 14.40
CA TYR A 326 16.45 -8.43 15.45
C TYR A 326 14.99 -8.81 15.23
N LEU A 327 14.71 -10.06 14.85
CA LEU A 327 13.32 -10.53 14.68
C LEU A 327 12.72 -10.90 16.03
N ASN A 328 11.48 -10.49 16.28
CA ASN A 328 10.75 -10.97 17.45
C ASN A 328 10.47 -12.48 17.30
N PRO A 329 10.52 -13.28 18.36
CA PRO A 329 10.17 -14.69 18.29
C PRO A 329 8.73 -14.88 17.84
N ALA A 330 8.55 -15.47 16.65
CA ALA A 330 7.27 -15.65 16.00
C ALA A 330 7.41 -16.57 14.78
N LYS A 331 6.28 -16.90 14.17
CA LYS A 331 6.22 -17.56 12.87
C LYS A 331 6.22 -16.51 11.76
N TYR A 332 7.05 -16.74 10.75
CA TYR A 332 7.20 -15.89 9.59
C TYR A 332 7.08 -16.68 8.30
N PHE A 333 6.75 -15.97 7.24
CA PHE A 333 6.74 -16.48 5.87
C PHE A 333 7.60 -15.60 4.98
N ILE A 334 8.07 -16.15 3.88
CA ILE A 334 8.81 -15.40 2.87
C ILE A 334 8.06 -15.42 1.56
N ARG A 335 8.00 -14.25 0.92
CA ARG A 335 7.74 -14.16 -0.52
C ARG A 335 8.82 -13.33 -1.19
N VAL A 336 9.10 -13.66 -2.44
CA VAL A 336 10.06 -12.97 -3.29
C VAL A 336 9.33 -12.51 -4.54
N ILE A 337 9.48 -11.24 -4.86
CA ILE A 337 9.00 -10.65 -6.09
C ILE A 337 10.17 -10.58 -7.05
N ILE A 338 9.99 -11.09 -8.27
CA ILE A 338 10.96 -10.98 -9.35
C ILE A 338 10.77 -9.60 -9.99
N ASP A 339 11.65 -8.67 -9.63
CA ASP A 339 11.64 -7.27 -10.04
C ASP A 339 12.55 -7.11 -11.26
N GLU A 340 12.00 -7.39 -12.44
CA GLU A 340 12.75 -7.45 -13.70
C GLU A 340 13.26 -6.06 -14.12
N ASN A 341 12.51 -5.01 -13.78
CA ASN A 341 12.86 -3.63 -14.14
C ASN A 341 13.71 -2.91 -13.06
N LYS A 342 13.91 -3.54 -11.89
CA LYS A 342 14.74 -3.07 -10.76
C LYS A 342 14.24 -1.76 -10.14
N ASN A 343 12.95 -1.47 -10.22
CA ASN A 343 12.36 -0.26 -9.63
C ASN A 343 12.05 -0.42 -8.12
N GLY A 344 12.07 -1.66 -7.62
CA GLY A 344 11.83 -2.01 -6.22
C GLY A 344 10.39 -1.78 -5.75
N ILE A 345 9.43 -1.74 -6.65
CA ILE A 345 8.00 -1.86 -6.38
C ILE A 345 7.47 -3.09 -7.12
N TRP A 346 6.32 -3.61 -6.71
CA TRP A 346 5.69 -4.69 -7.46
C TRP A 346 4.85 -4.08 -8.57
N ASP A 347 5.16 -4.40 -9.82
CA ASP A 347 4.38 -3.92 -10.96
C ASP A 347 3.24 -4.88 -11.32
N THR A 348 2.02 -4.35 -11.34
CA THR A 348 0.87 -5.06 -11.91
C THR A 348 0.94 -5.11 -13.44
N GLY A 349 0.19 -6.00 -14.08
CA GLY A 349 0.19 -6.15 -15.54
C GLY A 349 -0.56 -5.03 -16.27
N SER A 350 -0.61 -5.15 -17.60
CA SER A 350 -1.49 -4.34 -18.45
C SER A 350 -2.05 -5.15 -19.62
N VAL A 351 -3.37 -5.13 -19.79
CA VAL A 351 -4.05 -5.86 -20.88
C VAL A 351 -3.71 -5.24 -22.24
N LEU A 352 -3.74 -3.91 -22.34
CA LEU A 352 -3.46 -3.22 -23.60
C LEU A 352 -2.00 -3.39 -24.05
N GLU A 353 -1.06 -3.37 -23.11
CA GLU A 353 0.36 -3.62 -23.39
C GLU A 353 0.70 -5.11 -23.51
N LYS A 354 -0.27 -6.01 -23.23
CA LYS A 354 -0.07 -7.47 -23.13
C LYS A 354 1.05 -7.84 -22.14
N ARG A 355 1.15 -7.07 -21.06
CA ARG A 355 2.17 -7.20 -20.02
C ARG A 355 1.59 -7.97 -18.83
N GLN A 356 2.30 -9.00 -18.38
CA GLN A 356 1.93 -9.73 -17.15
C GLN A 356 2.39 -8.95 -15.91
N PRO A 357 1.73 -9.14 -14.75
CA PRO A 357 2.24 -8.65 -13.48
C PRO A 357 3.57 -9.35 -13.15
N GLU A 358 4.38 -8.69 -12.35
CA GLU A 358 5.60 -9.28 -11.83
C GLU A 358 5.31 -10.54 -11.00
N ARG A 359 6.18 -11.52 -11.17
CA ARG A 359 5.99 -12.85 -10.59
C ARG A 359 6.31 -12.82 -9.11
N ILE A 360 5.41 -13.39 -8.31
CA ILE A 360 5.61 -13.59 -6.88
C ILE A 360 5.84 -15.08 -6.63
N LYS A 361 6.94 -15.40 -5.95
CA LYS A 361 7.31 -16.74 -5.52
C LYS A 361 7.22 -16.80 -4.00
N TYR A 362 6.54 -17.80 -3.48
CA TYR A 362 6.41 -18.01 -2.04
C TYR A 362 7.34 -19.11 -1.61
N PHE A 363 8.01 -18.91 -0.47
CA PHE A 363 8.74 -19.98 0.17
C PHE A 363 7.72 -20.82 0.96
N ASP A 364 7.56 -22.08 0.56
CA ASP A 364 6.48 -22.95 1.07
C ASP A 364 6.68 -23.41 2.52
N ILE A 365 7.82 -23.06 3.14
CA ILE A 365 8.17 -23.44 4.51
C ILE A 365 7.83 -22.29 5.46
N GLU A 366 7.09 -22.61 6.53
CA GLU A 366 6.89 -21.71 7.67
C GLU A 366 8.17 -21.64 8.50
N ILE A 367 8.65 -20.43 8.78
CA ILE A 367 9.89 -20.21 9.52
C ILE A 367 9.53 -19.85 10.97
N GLU A 368 9.84 -20.73 11.91
CA GLU A 368 9.67 -20.47 13.35
C GLU A 368 10.94 -19.83 13.92
N ILE A 369 10.91 -18.52 14.17
CA ILE A 369 12.03 -17.80 14.79
C ILE A 369 11.89 -17.83 16.31
N ARG A 370 12.99 -18.20 16.98
CA ARG A 370 13.11 -18.19 18.44
C ARG A 370 14.14 -17.15 18.89
N ALA A 371 14.00 -16.74 20.15
CA ALA A 371 14.95 -15.82 20.78
C ALA A 371 16.35 -16.43 20.80
N ASN A 372 17.36 -15.63 20.51
CA ASN A 372 18.78 -16.00 20.46
C ASN A 372 19.12 -17.12 19.46
N TRP A 373 18.27 -17.35 18.45
CA TRP A 373 18.48 -18.38 17.42
C TRP A 373 18.80 -17.71 16.08
N GLU A 374 19.60 -18.40 15.28
CA GLU A 374 19.87 -18.04 13.89
C GLU A 374 19.37 -19.17 12.99
N GLU A 375 18.44 -18.84 12.11
CA GLU A 375 17.87 -19.75 11.12
C GLU A 375 18.39 -19.40 9.72
N ASN A 376 18.72 -20.43 8.95
CA ASN A 376 19.33 -20.29 7.62
C ASN A 376 18.57 -21.15 6.62
N GLU A 377 18.12 -20.54 5.52
CA GLU A 377 17.39 -21.22 4.46
C GLU A 377 17.93 -20.84 3.08
N ILE A 378 17.64 -21.69 2.08
CA ILE A 378 17.95 -21.43 0.68
C ILE A 378 16.64 -21.43 -0.09
N PHE A 379 16.44 -20.42 -0.94
CA PHE A 379 15.28 -20.34 -1.80
C PHE A 379 15.68 -20.17 -3.26
N ASN A 380 15.53 -21.24 -4.03
CA ASN A 380 15.58 -21.19 -5.48
C ASN A 380 14.25 -20.66 -6.02
N VAL A 381 14.25 -19.46 -6.59
CA VAL A 381 13.02 -18.79 -7.05
C VAL A 381 12.62 -19.19 -8.48
N ASP A 382 13.44 -19.99 -9.15
CA ASP A 382 13.13 -20.49 -10.49
C ASP A 382 12.13 -21.66 -10.45
N ASP A 383 12.14 -22.42 -9.36
CA ASP A 383 11.32 -23.63 -9.16
C ASP A 383 9.84 -23.33 -8.88
#